data_AF-A0A3Y5WWD0-F1
#
_entry.id   AF-A0A3Y5WWD0-F1
#
_cell.length_a   1.000
_cell.length_b   1.000
_cell.length_c   1.000
_cell.angle_alpha   90.00
_cell.angle_beta   90.00
_cell.angle_gamma   90.00
#
_symmetry.space_group_name_H-M   'P 1'
#
loop_
_entity.id
_entity.type
_entity.pdbx_description
1 polymer ?
#
loop_
_entity_poly.entity_id
_entity_poly.type
_entity_poly.pdbx_seq_one_letter_code
_entity_poly.pdbx_strand_id
1 'polypeptide(L)'
;MAVYVVTGKLGSGKTLVSVSRIQERLAKGCPVATNLDLKLHNMPMVGRYAKKTRVIRIPDKPSLNDLLAIGIGNTSYDESRNGLLVLDECGTWFNSRSWGDKDRQPVIDWFLHARKLGWDIIFLIQDISIMDKQARLALAEHVVYCRRSDKLNIPFVGSIMNLVSGARFSLPKVHFGIVKYGDNVNSITVDKWIYTGKSLYSAYNTKQAFTDNYPHGAFSLLPPFITHGQFSVHRGFSYYMRLTKIYFRKSNRLILMLSFLALGLAFGFWLQSGKNVDEISAIKSAYAEQARAVTPDSSSDLPRLSINSFSQLGFDVSVTFVDAKGMKYQYFDLIKDGYSVDIKDACRVVIRKGRYLQTVTCQE
;
A
#
# COMPACT_ATOMS: atom_id res chain seq x y z
N MET A 1 22.38 -0.82 10.17
CA MET A 1 22.69 -2.22 10.51
C MET A 1 21.84 -2.63 11.67
N ALA A 2 21.01 -3.66 11.50
CA ALA A 2 20.07 -4.04 12.54
C ALA A 2 19.79 -5.54 12.53
N VAL A 3 19.65 -6.10 13.73
CA VAL A 3 19.11 -7.43 13.95
C VAL A 3 17.62 -7.30 14.23
N TYR A 4 16.82 -7.96 13.39
CA TYR A 4 15.36 -7.97 13.48
C TYR A 4 14.87 -9.31 13.98
N VAL A 5 13.99 -9.28 14.98
CA VAL A 5 13.24 -10.45 15.43
C VAL A 5 11.81 -10.30 14.96
N VAL A 6 11.42 -11.11 13.99
CA VAL A 6 10.09 -11.10 13.40
C VAL A 6 9.23 -12.14 14.10
N THR A 7 8.15 -11.69 14.72
CA THR A 7 7.27 -12.48 15.58
C THR A 7 5.80 -12.41 15.18
N GLY A 8 5.04 -13.46 15.49
CA GLY A 8 3.63 -13.56 15.13
C GLY A 8 3.11 -15.00 15.13
N LYS A 9 1.80 -15.15 15.34
CA LYS A 9 1.10 -16.45 15.36
C LYS A 9 1.30 -17.23 14.04
N LEU A 10 1.04 -18.54 14.05
CA LEU A 10 1.05 -19.36 12.84
C LEU A 10 0.12 -18.75 11.77
N GLY A 11 0.61 -18.69 10.53
CA GLY A 11 -0.13 -18.09 9.40
C GLY A 11 -0.29 -16.57 9.44
N SER A 12 0.48 -15.86 10.28
CA SER A 12 0.53 -14.38 10.31
C SER A 12 1.33 -13.74 9.18
N GLY A 13 2.06 -14.54 8.40
CA GLY A 13 2.84 -14.07 7.26
C GLY A 13 4.29 -13.69 7.56
N LYS A 14 4.88 -14.19 8.66
CA LYS A 14 6.29 -13.94 9.05
C LYS A 14 7.27 -14.20 7.91
N THR A 15 7.30 -15.44 7.40
CA THR A 15 8.18 -15.84 6.29
C THR A 15 7.95 -14.99 5.04
N LEU A 16 6.69 -14.60 4.78
CA LEU A 16 6.32 -13.76 3.64
C LEU A 16 6.92 -12.34 3.75
N VAL A 17 7.00 -11.77 4.95
CA VAL A 17 7.76 -10.52 5.21
C VAL A 17 9.21 -10.70 4.79
N SER A 18 9.84 -11.75 5.33
CA SER A 18 11.28 -11.94 5.18
C SER A 18 11.65 -12.20 3.73
N VAL A 19 10.82 -12.95 3.00
CA VAL A 19 10.98 -13.16 1.56
C VAL A 19 10.83 -11.85 0.78
N SER A 20 9.97 -10.92 1.21
CA SER A 20 9.92 -9.57 0.63
C SER A 20 11.22 -8.80 0.87
N ARG A 21 11.82 -8.90 2.06
CA ARG A 21 13.12 -8.27 2.34
C ARG A 21 14.26 -8.92 1.57
N ILE A 22 14.22 -10.24 1.40
CA ILE A 22 15.16 -10.98 0.56
C ILE A 22 15.11 -10.48 -0.89
N GLN A 23 13.93 -10.36 -1.50
CA GLN A 23 13.85 -9.90 -2.89
C GLN A 23 14.40 -8.48 -3.05
N GLU A 24 14.16 -7.59 -2.08
CA GLU A 24 14.62 -6.20 -2.13
C GLU A 24 16.15 -6.13 -2.05
N ARG A 25 16.76 -6.96 -1.20
CA ARG A 25 18.22 -7.06 -1.08
C ARG A 25 18.86 -7.65 -2.33
N LEU A 26 18.24 -8.69 -2.89
CA LEU A 26 18.70 -9.28 -4.15
C LEU A 26 18.57 -8.32 -5.33
N ALA A 27 17.49 -7.53 -5.38
CA ALA A 27 17.31 -6.49 -6.40
C ALA A 27 18.39 -5.40 -6.30
N LYS A 28 18.88 -5.11 -5.09
CA LYS A 28 20.02 -4.22 -4.85
C LYS A 28 21.39 -4.86 -5.12
N GLY A 29 21.45 -6.14 -5.47
CA GLY A 29 22.71 -6.88 -5.69
C GLY A 29 23.45 -7.29 -4.41
N CYS A 30 22.80 -7.17 -3.25
CA CYS A 30 23.35 -7.60 -1.97
C CYS A 30 23.31 -9.13 -1.87
N PRO A 31 24.28 -9.75 -1.17
CA PRO A 31 24.24 -11.19 -0.93
C PRO A 31 23.17 -11.53 0.12
N VAL A 32 22.56 -12.69 -0.03
CA VAL A 32 21.57 -13.21 0.91
C VAL A 32 21.94 -14.61 1.37
N ALA A 33 21.87 -14.87 2.66
CA ALA A 33 21.99 -16.20 3.24
C ALA A 33 20.66 -16.58 3.91
N THR A 34 20.17 -17.80 3.72
CA THR A 34 18.93 -18.22 4.38
C THR A 34 18.80 -19.74 4.49
N ASN A 35 18.04 -20.22 5.47
CA ASN A 35 17.59 -21.60 5.55
C ASN A 35 16.23 -21.85 4.85
N LEU A 36 15.69 -20.86 4.14
CA LEU A 36 14.46 -21.02 3.37
C LEU A 36 14.75 -21.58 1.98
N ASP A 37 13.90 -22.50 1.53
CA ASP A 37 13.95 -22.99 0.15
C ASP A 37 13.29 -21.97 -0.78
N LEU A 38 14.13 -21.16 -1.42
CA LEU A 38 13.71 -20.06 -2.27
C LEU A 38 13.56 -20.48 -3.75
N LYS A 39 12.54 -19.90 -4.39
CA LYS A 39 12.28 -19.96 -5.82
C LYS A 39 12.47 -18.58 -6.44
N LEU A 40 13.74 -18.22 -6.64
CA LEU A 40 14.17 -16.88 -7.08
C LEU A 40 13.47 -16.40 -8.37
N HIS A 41 13.19 -17.32 -9.30
CA HIS A 41 12.53 -17.03 -10.58
C HIS A 41 11.07 -16.56 -10.46
N ASN A 42 10.43 -16.79 -9.30
CA ASN A 42 9.07 -16.36 -8.99
C ASN A 42 9.01 -15.07 -8.17
N MET A 43 10.15 -14.53 -7.74
CA MET A 43 10.20 -13.27 -7.02
C MET A 43 9.92 -12.10 -7.98
N PRO A 44 8.93 -11.23 -7.71
CA PRO A 44 8.58 -10.11 -8.59
C PRO A 44 9.74 -9.16 -8.92
N MET A 45 10.58 -8.83 -7.93
CA MET A 45 11.66 -7.84 -8.11
C MET A 45 12.93 -8.42 -8.72
N VAL A 46 13.10 -9.75 -8.68
CA VAL A 46 14.28 -10.44 -9.23
C VAL A 46 13.94 -10.99 -10.61
N GLY A 47 12.84 -11.74 -10.70
CA GLY A 47 12.36 -12.35 -11.93
C GLY A 47 13.30 -13.40 -12.52
N ARG A 48 12.94 -13.89 -13.70
CA ARG A 48 13.65 -14.98 -14.40
C ARG A 48 14.95 -14.53 -15.06
N TYR A 49 15.12 -13.23 -15.29
CA TYR A 49 16.22 -12.69 -16.07
C TYR A 49 17.40 -12.18 -15.22
N ALA A 50 17.31 -12.31 -13.89
CA ALA A 50 18.39 -11.88 -13.02
C ALA A 50 19.64 -12.76 -13.16
N LYS A 51 20.76 -12.11 -13.48
CA LYS A 51 22.06 -12.77 -13.77
C LYS A 51 23.01 -12.81 -12.58
N LYS A 52 22.91 -11.85 -11.66
CA LYS A 52 23.91 -11.59 -10.61
C LYS A 52 23.38 -11.82 -9.18
N THR A 53 22.33 -12.61 -9.01
CA THR A 53 21.79 -12.91 -7.68
C THR A 53 22.76 -13.79 -6.90
N ARG A 54 23.10 -13.38 -5.68
CA ARG A 54 23.94 -14.17 -4.76
C ARG A 54 23.10 -14.63 -3.59
N VAL A 55 22.74 -15.90 -3.60
CA VAL A 55 21.99 -16.53 -2.50
C VAL A 55 22.74 -17.75 -2.02
N ILE A 56 22.88 -17.89 -0.71
CA ILE A 56 23.49 -19.03 -0.05
C ILE A 56 22.41 -19.70 0.80
N ARG A 57 22.08 -20.94 0.48
CA ARG A 57 21.26 -21.80 1.33
C ARG A 57 22.17 -22.40 2.38
N ILE A 58 21.94 -22.06 3.63
CA ILE A 58 22.60 -22.64 4.80
C ILE A 58 21.71 -23.71 5.42
N PRO A 59 22.22 -24.64 6.23
CA PRO A 59 21.39 -25.68 6.86
C PRO A 59 20.22 -25.12 7.67
N ASP A 60 19.24 -25.98 7.99
CA ASP A 60 18.15 -25.60 8.89
C ASP A 60 18.66 -25.25 10.30
N LYS A 61 19.78 -25.88 10.68
CA LYS A 61 20.63 -25.58 11.83
C LYS A 61 22.10 -25.34 11.43
N PRO A 62 22.52 -24.16 10.91
CA PRO A 62 23.93 -23.85 10.73
C PRO A 62 24.79 -24.07 11.97
N SER A 63 25.91 -24.74 11.73
CA SER A 63 27.07 -24.75 12.60
C SER A 63 27.90 -23.48 12.41
N LEU A 64 28.93 -23.29 13.26
CA LEU A 64 29.90 -22.21 13.07
C LEU A 64 30.56 -22.29 11.69
N ASN A 65 30.88 -23.50 11.21
CA ASN A 65 31.52 -23.68 9.91
C ASN A 65 30.64 -23.20 8.76
N ASP A 66 29.32 -23.40 8.84
CA ASP A 66 28.38 -22.89 7.85
C ASP A 66 28.32 -21.35 7.86
N LEU A 67 28.38 -20.74 9.05
CA LEU A 67 28.39 -19.28 9.21
C LEU A 67 29.74 -18.65 8.80
N LEU A 68 30.84 -19.38 8.92
CA LEU A 68 32.12 -18.95 8.35
C LEU A 68 32.11 -19.10 6.82
N ALA A 69 31.45 -20.13 6.29
CA ALA A 69 31.34 -20.38 4.85
C ALA A 69 30.53 -19.31 4.10
N ILE A 70 29.55 -18.66 4.75
CA ILE A 70 28.84 -17.52 4.11
C ILE A 70 29.72 -16.28 3.95
N GLY A 71 30.83 -16.19 4.70
CA GLY A 71 31.81 -15.13 4.59
C GLY A 71 31.31 -13.74 4.98
N ILE A 72 31.88 -12.70 4.36
CA ILE A 72 31.60 -11.30 4.64
C ILE A 72 30.49 -10.81 3.69
N GLY A 73 29.41 -10.26 4.26
CA GLY A 73 28.25 -9.79 3.52
C GLY A 73 28.50 -8.47 2.79
N ASN A 74 29.27 -7.58 3.40
CA ASN A 74 29.65 -6.31 2.84
C ASN A 74 30.98 -5.84 3.44
N THR A 75 31.92 -5.43 2.57
CA THR A 75 33.22 -4.88 2.95
C THR A 75 33.23 -3.36 3.02
N SER A 76 32.19 -2.70 2.52
CA SER A 76 32.07 -1.24 2.52
C SER A 76 31.44 -0.74 3.83
N TYR A 77 31.76 0.49 4.23
CA TYR A 77 31.12 1.18 5.36
C TYR A 77 29.65 1.55 5.13
N ASP A 78 29.19 1.49 3.87
CA ASP A 78 27.81 1.78 3.50
C ASP A 78 26.87 0.66 3.94
N GLU A 79 26.14 0.91 5.03
CA GLU A 79 25.22 -0.05 5.64
C GLU A 79 24.03 -0.43 4.72
N SER A 80 23.74 0.36 3.68
CA SER A 80 22.64 0.07 2.76
C SER A 80 22.90 -1.13 1.85
N ARG A 81 24.18 -1.50 1.69
CA ARG A 81 24.66 -2.61 0.85
C ARG A 81 25.02 -3.88 1.64
N ASN A 82 24.63 -3.92 2.91
CA ASN A 82 24.83 -5.09 3.74
C ASN A 82 24.11 -6.33 3.20
N GLY A 83 24.74 -7.48 3.42
CA GLY A 83 24.11 -8.76 3.17
C GLY A 83 22.91 -8.97 4.10
N LEU A 84 22.02 -9.89 3.74
CA LEU A 84 20.88 -10.26 4.58
C LEU A 84 20.93 -11.74 4.94
N LEU A 85 20.94 -12.05 6.23
CA LEU A 85 20.81 -13.40 6.76
C LEU A 85 19.41 -13.60 7.33
N VAL A 86 18.62 -14.50 6.74
CA VAL A 86 17.26 -14.81 7.20
C VAL A 86 17.18 -16.24 7.70
N LEU A 87 16.82 -16.41 8.96
CA LEU A 87 16.67 -17.71 9.60
C LEU A 87 15.22 -17.90 10.05
N ASP A 88 14.58 -18.96 9.57
CA ASP A 88 13.25 -19.38 10.00
C ASP A 88 13.29 -20.46 11.07
N GLU A 89 12.22 -20.52 11.88
CA GLU A 89 12.04 -21.44 13.01
C GLU A 89 13.16 -21.35 14.07
N CYS A 90 13.63 -20.12 14.35
CA CYS A 90 14.70 -19.88 15.33
C CYS A 90 14.29 -20.10 16.79
N GLY A 91 13.02 -20.39 17.08
CA GLY A 91 12.57 -20.67 18.45
C GLY A 91 13.29 -21.87 19.08
N THR A 92 13.67 -22.86 18.27
CA THR A 92 14.44 -24.04 18.72
C THR A 92 15.93 -23.74 18.99
N TRP A 93 16.42 -22.60 18.53
CA TRP A 93 17.80 -22.16 18.65
C TRP A 93 18.08 -21.44 19.95
N PHE A 94 17.18 -20.52 20.28
CA PHE A 94 17.31 -19.58 21.38
C PHE A 94 16.70 -20.07 22.70
N ASN A 95 16.29 -21.34 22.76
CA ASN A 95 15.74 -21.91 23.98
C ASN A 95 16.82 -21.93 25.08
N SER A 96 16.46 -21.48 26.28
CA SER A 96 17.35 -21.31 27.43
C SER A 96 18.09 -22.60 27.82
N ARG A 97 17.47 -23.77 27.62
CA ARG A 97 18.12 -25.08 27.88
C ARG A 97 19.29 -25.38 26.93
N SER A 98 19.21 -24.86 25.71
CA SER A 98 20.24 -25.06 24.68
C SER A 98 21.25 -23.93 24.58
N TRP A 99 20.98 -22.77 25.19
CA TRP A 99 21.91 -21.64 25.19
C TRP A 99 23.21 -21.95 25.93
N GLY A 100 23.15 -22.78 26.98
CA GLY A 100 24.32 -23.21 27.75
C GLY A 100 25.19 -24.29 27.08
N ASP A 101 24.84 -24.73 25.87
CA ASP A 101 25.56 -25.79 25.18
C ASP A 101 26.87 -25.26 24.57
N LYS A 102 27.99 -25.95 24.83
CA LYS A 102 29.34 -25.46 24.46
C LYS A 102 29.50 -25.31 22.95
N ASP A 103 28.83 -26.13 22.18
CA ASP A 103 28.90 -26.12 20.71
C ASP A 103 28.12 -24.96 20.09
N ARG A 104 27.21 -24.32 20.84
CA ARG A 104 26.36 -23.22 20.36
C ARG A 104 26.88 -21.84 20.72
N GLN A 105 27.69 -21.72 21.78
CA GLN A 105 28.33 -20.45 22.17
C GLN A 105 29.10 -19.81 21.00
N PRO A 106 29.92 -20.54 20.20
CA PRO A 106 30.62 -19.94 19.06
C PRO A 106 29.68 -19.41 17.96
N VAL A 107 28.53 -20.05 17.77
CA VAL A 107 27.51 -19.61 16.80
C VAL A 107 26.85 -18.32 17.28
N ILE A 108 26.57 -18.22 18.58
CA ILE A 108 26.03 -17.01 19.20
C ILE A 108 27.03 -15.86 19.10
N ASP A 109 28.30 -16.11 19.41
CA ASP A 109 29.37 -15.12 19.29
C ASP A 109 29.52 -14.61 17.85
N TRP A 110 29.35 -15.51 16.87
CA TRP A 110 29.29 -15.11 15.47
C TRP A 110 28.13 -14.15 15.20
N PHE A 111 26.92 -14.41 15.72
CA PHE A 111 25.78 -13.51 15.55
C PHE A 111 25.98 -12.14 16.21
N LEU A 112 26.62 -12.08 17.39
CA LEU A 112 27.01 -10.83 18.03
C LEU A 112 28.00 -10.02 17.17
N HIS A 113 28.86 -10.71 16.40
CA HIS A 113 29.83 -10.11 15.50
C HIS A 113 29.36 -9.96 14.04
N ALA A 114 28.15 -10.41 13.69
CA ALA A 114 27.63 -10.34 12.33
C ALA A 114 27.57 -8.91 11.79
N ARG A 115 27.39 -7.92 12.68
CA ARG A 115 27.49 -6.49 12.34
C ARG A 115 28.87 -6.13 11.79
N LYS A 116 29.96 -6.66 12.35
CA LYS A 116 31.32 -6.40 11.84
C LYS A 116 31.54 -7.07 10.48
N LEU A 117 30.80 -8.13 10.18
CA LEU A 117 30.86 -8.90 8.94
C LEU A 117 29.95 -8.34 7.83
N GLY A 118 29.25 -7.23 8.06
CA GLY A 118 28.43 -6.61 7.02
C GLY A 118 27.10 -7.33 6.76
N TRP A 119 26.56 -8.06 7.74
CA TRP A 119 25.29 -8.77 7.65
C TRP A 119 24.20 -8.13 8.52
N ASP A 120 23.04 -7.86 7.92
CA ASP A 120 21.79 -7.64 8.65
C ASP A 120 21.11 -9.00 8.87
N ILE A 121 20.52 -9.21 10.04
CA ILE A 121 19.93 -10.52 10.40
C ILE A 121 18.44 -10.38 10.66
N ILE A 122 17.66 -11.34 10.16
CA ILE A 122 16.25 -11.51 10.46
C ILE A 122 16.05 -12.90 11.08
N PHE A 123 15.70 -12.94 12.36
CA PHE A 123 15.26 -14.14 13.05
C PHE A 123 13.74 -14.21 13.01
N LEU A 124 13.18 -15.30 12.47
CA LEU A 124 11.75 -15.56 12.53
C LEU A 124 11.49 -16.50 13.72
N ILE A 125 10.68 -16.00 14.65
CA ILE A 125 10.30 -16.73 15.86
C ILE A 125 8.78 -16.67 15.99
N GLN A 126 8.17 -17.71 16.57
CA GLN A 126 6.72 -17.70 16.77
C GLN A 126 6.31 -16.71 17.87
N ASP A 127 7.06 -16.71 18.98
CA ASP A 127 6.88 -15.82 20.12
C ASP A 127 8.25 -15.38 20.67
N ILE A 128 8.39 -14.10 21.00
CA ILE A 128 9.65 -13.55 21.53
C ILE A 128 10.02 -14.10 22.92
N SER A 129 9.03 -14.59 23.68
CA SER A 129 9.23 -15.21 24.99
C SER A 129 10.05 -16.50 24.93
N ILE A 130 10.06 -17.19 23.79
CA ILE A 130 10.83 -18.42 23.57
C ILE A 130 12.34 -18.14 23.54
N MET A 131 12.72 -16.95 23.11
CA MET A 131 14.12 -16.54 23.09
C MET A 131 14.58 -16.24 24.52
N ASP A 132 15.72 -16.80 24.92
CA ASP A 132 16.34 -16.54 26.21
C ASP A 132 16.51 -15.03 26.49
N LYS A 133 16.43 -14.63 27.77
CA LYS A 133 16.50 -13.22 28.17
C LYS A 133 17.83 -12.57 27.75
N GLN A 134 18.94 -13.30 27.84
CA GLN A 134 20.26 -12.78 27.44
C GLN A 134 20.34 -12.60 25.93
N ALA A 135 19.89 -13.60 25.17
CA ALA A 135 19.82 -13.53 23.70
C ALA A 135 18.94 -12.37 23.22
N ARG A 136 17.80 -12.14 23.88
CA ARG A 136 16.89 -11.04 23.57
C ARG A 136 17.55 -9.68 23.81
N LEU A 137 18.22 -9.49 24.93
CA LEU A 137 18.89 -8.22 25.22
C LEU A 137 20.07 -7.96 24.28
N ALA A 138 20.79 -8.99 23.87
CA ALA A 138 21.98 -8.86 23.04
C ALA A 138 21.68 -8.75 21.53
N LEU A 139 20.66 -9.45 21.05
CA LEU A 139 20.37 -9.59 19.61
C LEU A 139 19.06 -8.89 19.18
N ALA A 140 18.08 -8.70 20.06
CA ALA A 140 16.76 -8.21 19.67
C ALA A 140 16.66 -6.67 19.65
N GLU A 141 17.42 -6.03 18.77
CA GLU A 141 17.40 -4.57 18.61
C GLU A 141 16.04 -4.07 18.11
N HIS A 142 15.48 -4.77 17.12
CA HIS A 142 14.18 -4.44 16.55
C HIS A 142 13.26 -5.66 16.56
N VAL A 143 12.02 -5.49 17.00
CA VAL A 143 11.01 -6.55 16.99
C VAL A 143 9.89 -6.19 16.04
N VAL A 144 9.64 -7.07 15.08
CA VAL A 144 8.63 -6.89 14.04
C VAL A 144 7.44 -7.77 14.36
N TYR A 145 6.30 -7.14 14.68
CA TYR A 145 5.06 -7.87 14.94
C TYR A 145 4.26 -8.03 13.65
N CYS A 146 4.21 -9.26 13.13
CA CYS A 146 3.42 -9.61 11.95
C CYS A 146 1.95 -9.76 12.30
N ARG A 147 1.10 -9.04 11.56
CA ARG A 147 -0.35 -9.14 11.64
C ARG A 147 -0.92 -9.19 10.22
N ARG A 148 -2.06 -9.87 10.07
CA ARG A 148 -2.76 -10.02 8.79
C ARG A 148 -4.04 -9.20 8.81
N SER A 149 -4.25 -8.36 7.79
CA SER A 149 -5.44 -7.50 7.68
C SER A 149 -6.73 -8.31 7.54
N ASP A 150 -6.70 -9.48 6.89
CA ASP A 150 -7.88 -10.35 6.73
C ASP A 150 -8.52 -10.80 8.04
N LYS A 151 -7.73 -10.80 9.14
CA LYS A 151 -8.22 -11.16 10.48
C LYS A 151 -8.59 -9.93 11.31
N LEU A 152 -8.31 -8.72 10.81
CA LEU A 152 -8.75 -7.49 11.42
C LEU A 152 -10.11 -7.15 10.84
N ASN A 153 -11.17 -7.53 11.55
CA ASN A 153 -12.48 -7.02 11.24
C ASN A 153 -12.52 -5.55 11.67
N ILE A 154 -12.37 -4.63 10.72
CA ILE A 154 -12.52 -3.20 11.00
C ILE A 154 -14.03 -2.96 11.19
N PRO A 155 -14.49 -2.59 12.40
CA PRO A 155 -15.90 -2.28 12.61
C PRO A 155 -16.31 -1.12 11.67
N PHE A 156 -17.54 -1.15 11.17
CA PHE A 156 -18.18 -0.20 10.23
C PHE A 156 -17.79 -0.29 8.74
N VAL A 157 -16.53 -0.51 8.37
CA VAL A 157 -16.14 -0.59 6.94
C VAL A 157 -16.75 -1.83 6.26
N GLY A 158 -16.80 -2.97 6.96
CA GLY A 158 -17.44 -4.18 6.45
C GLY A 158 -18.96 -4.03 6.25
N SER A 159 -19.63 -3.27 7.11
CA SER A 159 -21.10 -3.08 7.06
C SER A 159 -21.54 -2.14 5.93
N ILE A 160 -20.82 -1.03 5.74
CA ILE A 160 -21.12 -0.05 4.69
C ILE A 160 -20.85 -0.66 3.30
N MET A 161 -19.76 -1.41 3.14
CA MET A 161 -19.37 -1.99 1.86
C MET A 161 -20.25 -3.19 1.45
N ASN A 162 -20.75 -3.97 2.41
CA ASN A 162 -21.71 -5.04 2.14
C ASN A 162 -23.09 -4.49 1.70
N LEU A 163 -23.47 -3.31 2.19
CA LEU A 163 -24.72 -2.65 1.80
C LEU A 163 -24.69 -2.17 0.33
N VAL A 164 -23.52 -1.73 -0.15
CA VAL A 164 -23.36 -1.16 -1.50
C VAL A 164 -23.13 -2.24 -2.57
N SER A 165 -22.45 -3.34 -2.25
CA SER A 165 -21.99 -4.31 -3.27
C SER A 165 -22.74 -5.64 -3.28
N GLY A 166 -23.64 -5.93 -2.33
CA GLY A 166 -24.44 -7.17 -2.27
C GLY A 166 -23.66 -8.49 -2.20
N ALA A 167 -22.32 -8.44 -2.19
CA ALA A 167 -21.41 -9.58 -2.16
C ALA A 167 -20.48 -9.44 -0.96
N ARG A 168 -20.18 -10.56 -0.28
CA ARG A 168 -19.20 -10.62 0.81
C ARG A 168 -17.82 -10.22 0.29
N PHE A 169 -17.47 -8.95 0.43
CA PHE A 169 -16.18 -8.45 0.01
C PHE A 169 -15.12 -8.87 1.05
N SER A 170 -14.34 -9.92 0.75
CA SER A 170 -13.13 -10.22 1.53
C SER A 170 -12.14 -9.10 1.29
N LEU A 171 -11.75 -8.38 2.35
CA LEU A 171 -10.64 -7.43 2.29
C LEU A 171 -9.42 -8.10 1.63
N PRO A 172 -8.62 -7.35 0.86
CA PRO A 172 -7.42 -7.90 0.26
C PRO A 172 -6.47 -8.40 1.35
N LYS A 173 -5.80 -9.52 1.06
CA LYS A 173 -4.81 -10.16 1.94
C LYS A 173 -3.54 -9.32 2.06
N VAL A 174 -3.64 -8.22 2.81
CA VAL A 174 -2.53 -7.36 3.16
C VAL A 174 -1.94 -7.88 4.46
N HIS A 175 -0.64 -8.02 4.48
CA HIS A 175 0.08 -8.35 5.69
C HIS A 175 0.92 -7.14 6.04
N PHE A 176 0.99 -6.82 7.33
CA PHE A 176 1.78 -5.71 7.82
C PHE A 176 2.62 -6.17 9.01
N GLY A 177 3.91 -5.82 8.97
CA GLY A 177 4.85 -5.95 10.07
C GLY A 177 5.04 -4.59 10.71
N ILE A 178 4.70 -4.46 11.99
CA ILE A 178 4.98 -3.23 12.76
C ILE A 178 6.33 -3.42 13.43
N VAL A 179 7.33 -2.64 13.01
CA VAL A 179 8.68 -2.67 13.58
C VAL A 179 8.71 -1.77 14.81
N LYS A 180 9.09 -2.35 15.93
CA LYS A 180 9.25 -1.64 17.19
C LYS A 180 10.70 -1.71 17.67
N TYR A 181 11.13 -0.67 18.37
CA TYR A 181 12.48 -0.59 18.94
C TYR A 181 12.53 -1.28 20.31
N GLY A 182 13.33 -2.34 20.44
CA GLY A 182 13.35 -3.18 21.63
C GLY A 182 12.23 -4.23 21.69
N ASP A 183 12.14 -4.93 22.82
CA ASP A 183 11.33 -6.15 22.97
C ASP A 183 9.91 -5.95 23.49
N ASN A 184 9.62 -4.77 24.05
CA ASN A 184 8.32 -4.48 24.64
C ASN A 184 7.29 -4.10 23.57
N VAL A 185 6.05 -4.57 23.73
CA VAL A 185 4.94 -4.26 22.81
C VAL A 185 4.59 -2.76 22.85
N ASN A 186 4.85 -2.03 23.93
CA ASN A 186 4.55 -0.60 24.01
C ASN A 186 5.70 0.30 23.55
N SER A 187 6.77 -0.28 23.00
CA SER A 187 7.90 0.49 22.51
C SER A 187 7.59 1.27 21.23
N ILE A 188 8.45 2.26 20.94
CA ILE A 188 8.30 3.18 19.82
C ILE A 188 8.27 2.40 18.51
N THR A 189 7.27 2.69 17.68
CA THR A 189 7.19 2.13 16.32
C THR A 189 8.16 2.87 15.42
N VAL A 190 9.18 2.17 14.93
CA VAL A 190 10.24 2.73 14.07
C VAL A 190 9.82 2.71 12.62
N ASP A 191 9.17 1.62 12.18
CA ASP A 191 8.85 1.41 10.77
C ASP A 191 7.61 0.50 10.60
N LYS A 192 6.99 0.52 9.43
CA LYS A 192 5.85 -0.33 9.06
C LYS A 192 6.10 -0.99 7.72
N TRP A 193 6.23 -2.31 7.75
CA TRP A 193 6.48 -3.14 6.58
C TRP A 193 5.16 -3.62 6.01
N ILE A 194 4.70 -3.02 4.92
CA ILE A 194 3.42 -3.34 4.28
C ILE A 194 3.68 -4.17 3.02
N TYR A 195 2.98 -5.30 2.88
CA TYR A 195 3.15 -6.18 1.73
C TYR A 195 1.84 -6.89 1.35
N THR A 196 1.67 -7.11 0.05
CA THR A 196 0.49 -7.76 -0.54
C THR A 196 0.87 -9.16 -1.00
N GLY A 197 0.25 -10.18 -0.39
CA GLY A 197 0.85 -11.51 -0.32
C GLY A 197 0.77 -12.39 -1.59
N LYS A 198 -0.05 -12.03 -2.59
CA LYS A 198 -0.42 -12.99 -3.66
C LYS A 198 0.78 -13.46 -4.51
N SER A 199 1.72 -12.59 -4.83
CA SER A 199 2.83 -12.90 -5.73
C SER A 199 4.01 -13.61 -5.06
N LEU A 200 4.22 -13.38 -3.76
CA LEU A 200 5.38 -13.91 -3.03
C LEU A 200 5.19 -15.33 -2.50
N TYR A 201 3.95 -15.84 -2.40
CA TYR A 201 3.73 -17.23 -1.96
C TYR A 201 4.36 -18.27 -2.88
N SER A 202 4.51 -17.98 -4.18
CA SER A 202 5.16 -18.90 -5.13
C SER A 202 6.69 -18.80 -5.11
N ALA A 203 7.26 -17.83 -4.39
CA ALA A 203 8.69 -17.54 -4.34
C ALA A 203 9.46 -18.36 -3.29
N TYR A 204 8.78 -19.18 -2.47
CA TYR A 204 9.42 -20.05 -1.50
C TYR A 204 8.56 -21.30 -1.20
N ASN A 205 9.15 -22.30 -0.54
CA ASN A 205 8.41 -23.47 -0.10
C ASN A 205 7.67 -23.20 1.22
N THR A 206 6.37 -22.92 1.15
CA THR A 206 5.54 -22.64 2.34
C THR A 206 5.33 -23.86 3.25
N LYS A 207 5.59 -25.08 2.75
CA LYS A 207 5.39 -26.34 3.47
C LYS A 207 6.70 -26.99 3.90
N GLN A 208 7.80 -26.25 3.86
CA GLN A 208 9.10 -26.74 4.30
C GLN A 208 9.04 -27.14 5.78
N ALA A 209 9.51 -28.34 6.10
CA ALA A 209 9.71 -28.79 7.47
C ALA A 209 11.19 -28.60 7.82
N PHE A 210 11.47 -27.95 8.95
CA PHE A 210 12.84 -27.76 9.43
C PHE A 210 13.28 -28.99 10.22
N THR A 211 14.47 -29.49 9.91
CA THR A 211 15.00 -30.72 10.53
C THR A 211 16.38 -30.49 11.10
N ASP A 212 16.72 -31.23 12.15
CA ASP A 212 18.02 -31.13 12.81
C ASP A 212 19.12 -31.76 11.95
N ASN A 213 18.80 -32.84 11.24
CA ASN A 213 19.72 -33.58 10.38
C ASN A 213 19.54 -33.17 8.93
N TYR A 214 19.83 -31.90 8.62
CA TYR A 214 19.83 -31.44 7.25
C TYR A 214 21.01 -32.07 6.48
N PRO A 215 20.79 -32.74 5.33
CA PRO A 215 21.81 -33.60 4.70
C PRO A 215 22.90 -32.85 3.93
N HIS A 216 22.78 -31.53 3.78
CA HIS A 216 23.70 -30.71 2.98
C HIS A 216 24.33 -29.61 3.83
N GLY A 217 25.57 -29.22 3.52
CA GLY A 217 26.18 -28.03 4.11
C GLY A 217 25.68 -26.73 3.46
N ALA A 218 26.33 -25.60 3.73
CA ALA A 218 26.05 -24.36 3.01
C ALA A 218 26.36 -24.46 1.50
N PHE A 219 25.41 -24.10 0.64
CA PHE A 219 25.58 -24.08 -0.82
C PHE A 219 24.96 -22.84 -1.48
N SER A 220 25.47 -22.45 -2.66
CA SER A 220 24.94 -21.30 -3.39
C SER A 220 23.83 -21.70 -4.38
N LEU A 221 22.76 -20.92 -4.41
CA LEU A 221 21.72 -21.07 -5.43
C LEU A 221 22.16 -20.43 -6.74
N LEU A 222 21.91 -21.15 -7.85
CA LEU A 222 22.17 -20.63 -9.18
C LEU A 222 21.25 -19.44 -9.51
N PRO A 223 21.77 -18.41 -10.21
CA PRO A 223 20.95 -17.30 -10.66
C PRO A 223 19.76 -17.76 -11.53
N PRO A 224 18.59 -17.08 -11.42
CA PRO A 224 17.41 -17.38 -12.23
C PRO A 224 17.67 -17.41 -13.73
N PHE A 225 18.58 -16.58 -14.22
CA PHE A 225 18.92 -16.53 -15.64
C PHE A 225 19.47 -17.86 -16.14
N ILE A 226 20.33 -18.54 -15.37
CA ILE A 226 20.93 -19.83 -15.75
C ILE A 226 19.89 -20.95 -15.69
N THR A 227 18.96 -20.91 -14.73
CA THR A 227 18.00 -22.00 -14.55
C THR A 227 16.76 -21.86 -15.45
N HIS A 228 16.24 -20.65 -15.63
CA HIS A 228 14.97 -20.40 -16.33
C HIS A 228 15.09 -19.34 -17.42
N GLY A 229 15.87 -18.28 -17.20
CA GLY A 229 15.95 -17.15 -18.13
C GLY A 229 16.50 -17.53 -19.50
N GLN A 230 17.56 -18.33 -19.56
CA GLN A 230 18.17 -18.75 -20.83
C GLN A 230 17.27 -19.62 -21.69
N PHE A 231 16.34 -20.36 -21.06
CA PHE A 231 15.35 -21.19 -21.75
C PHE A 231 14.04 -20.45 -22.02
N SER A 232 13.93 -19.20 -21.59
CA SER A 232 12.71 -18.43 -21.78
C SER A 232 12.63 -17.87 -23.20
N VAL A 233 11.49 -18.09 -23.85
CA VAL A 233 11.23 -17.57 -25.20
C VAL A 233 11.11 -16.05 -25.12
N HIS A 234 11.93 -15.35 -25.90
CA HIS A 234 11.87 -13.90 -25.99
C HIS A 234 10.51 -13.46 -26.54
N ARG A 235 9.71 -12.80 -25.72
CA ARG A 235 8.40 -12.26 -26.10
C ARG A 235 8.59 -10.89 -26.75
N GLY A 236 9.03 -10.89 -28.00
CA GLY A 236 9.17 -9.67 -28.80
C GLY A 236 7.82 -9.10 -29.25
N PHE A 237 7.87 -7.97 -29.97
CA PHE A 237 6.68 -7.32 -30.53
C PHE A 237 5.84 -8.26 -31.41
N SER A 238 6.50 -9.11 -32.20
CA SER A 238 5.85 -10.12 -33.05
C SER A 238 5.04 -11.15 -32.25
N TYR A 239 5.50 -11.53 -31.05
CA TYR A 239 4.79 -12.43 -30.15
C TYR A 239 3.50 -11.79 -29.65
N TYR A 240 3.58 -10.55 -29.13
CA TYR A 240 2.41 -9.82 -28.68
C TYR A 240 1.42 -9.55 -29.81
N MET A 241 1.90 -9.20 -31.01
CA MET A 241 1.05 -8.98 -32.18
C MET A 241 0.33 -10.26 -32.64
N ARG A 242 0.97 -11.42 -32.55
CA ARG A 242 0.31 -12.72 -32.78
C ARG A 242 -0.76 -12.98 -31.72
N LEU A 243 -0.45 -12.68 -30.46
CA LEU A 243 -1.35 -12.92 -29.32
C LEU A 243 -2.57 -12.02 -29.36
N THR A 244 -2.39 -10.73 -29.65
CA THR A 244 -3.50 -9.80 -29.88
C THR A 244 -4.33 -10.25 -31.07
N LYS A 245 -3.72 -10.66 -32.19
CA LYS A 245 -4.47 -11.20 -33.34
C LYS A 245 -5.29 -12.44 -32.98
N ILE A 246 -4.78 -13.34 -32.14
CA ILE A 246 -5.51 -14.53 -31.65
C ILE A 246 -6.70 -14.09 -30.77
N TYR A 247 -6.47 -13.18 -29.82
CA TYR A 247 -7.55 -12.70 -28.94
C TYR A 247 -8.61 -11.89 -29.70
N PHE A 248 -8.20 -11.03 -30.64
CA PHE A 248 -9.12 -10.27 -31.51
C PHE A 248 -9.94 -11.19 -32.42
N ARG A 249 -9.36 -12.30 -32.90
CA ARG A 249 -10.09 -13.29 -33.70
C ARG A 249 -11.06 -14.13 -32.86
N LYS A 250 -10.73 -14.38 -31.59
CA LYS A 250 -11.59 -15.12 -30.65
C LYS A 250 -12.69 -14.25 -30.04
N SER A 251 -12.47 -12.94 -29.94
CA SER A 251 -13.44 -12.00 -29.39
C SER A 251 -14.60 -11.78 -30.36
N ASN A 252 -15.82 -11.68 -29.83
CA ASN A 252 -16.99 -11.38 -30.63
C ASN A 252 -16.86 -9.96 -31.22
N ARG A 253 -17.05 -9.81 -32.54
CA ARG A 253 -16.87 -8.53 -33.26
C ARG A 253 -17.73 -7.41 -32.66
N LEU A 254 -18.92 -7.74 -32.16
CA LEU A 254 -19.83 -6.82 -31.47
C LEU A 254 -19.25 -6.28 -30.16
N ILE A 255 -18.65 -7.14 -29.34
CA ILE A 255 -18.03 -6.73 -28.07
C ILE A 255 -16.83 -5.82 -28.33
N LEU A 256 -16.07 -6.10 -29.39
CA LEU A 256 -14.95 -5.26 -29.80
C LEU A 256 -15.42 -3.88 -30.26
N MET A 257 -16.48 -3.81 -31.09
CA MET A 257 -17.02 -2.52 -31.53
C MET A 257 -17.58 -1.69 -30.36
N LEU A 258 -18.29 -2.34 -29.43
CA LEU A 258 -18.80 -1.68 -28.22
C LEU A 258 -17.67 -1.16 -27.31
N SER A 259 -16.56 -1.90 -27.18
CA SER A 259 -15.42 -1.44 -26.37
C SER A 259 -14.69 -0.25 -27.00
N PHE A 260 -14.56 -0.23 -28.33
CA PHE A 260 -14.01 0.93 -29.05
C PHE A 260 -14.92 2.15 -28.98
N LEU A 261 -16.24 1.96 -29.09
CA LEU A 261 -17.22 3.04 -28.92
C LEU A 261 -17.14 3.63 -27.51
N ALA A 262 -17.10 2.79 -26.48
CA ALA A 262 -17.00 3.22 -25.08
C ALA A 262 -15.69 3.97 -24.79
N LEU A 263 -14.55 3.49 -25.33
CA LEU A 263 -13.27 4.19 -25.23
C LEU A 263 -13.30 5.55 -25.93
N GLY A 264 -13.92 5.63 -27.12
CA GLY A 264 -14.07 6.88 -27.87
C GLY A 264 -14.92 7.91 -27.12
N LEU A 265 -16.06 7.48 -26.55
CA LEU A 265 -16.92 8.34 -25.73
C LEU A 265 -16.19 8.82 -24.46
N ALA A 266 -15.48 7.94 -23.76
CA ALA A 266 -14.71 8.30 -22.58
C ALA A 266 -13.60 9.31 -22.90
N PHE A 267 -12.89 9.13 -24.01
CA PHE A 267 -11.86 10.05 -24.46
C PHE A 267 -12.43 11.41 -24.88
N GLY A 268 -13.57 11.42 -25.58
CA GLY A 268 -14.29 12.65 -25.91
C GLY A 268 -14.73 13.42 -24.66
N PHE A 269 -15.25 12.71 -23.66
CA PHE A 269 -15.64 13.31 -22.37
C PHE A 269 -14.45 13.88 -21.61
N TRP A 270 -13.30 13.20 -21.63
CA TRP A 270 -12.06 13.68 -21.01
C TRP A 270 -11.55 14.96 -21.67
N LEU A 271 -11.55 15.03 -23.01
CA LEU A 271 -11.17 16.24 -23.75
C LEU A 271 -12.13 17.41 -23.50
N GLN A 272 -13.43 17.14 -23.44
CA GLN A 272 -14.43 18.19 -23.17
C GLN A 272 -14.39 18.67 -21.71
N SER A 273 -14.09 17.78 -20.77
CA SER A 273 -13.90 18.14 -19.36
C SER A 273 -12.70 19.08 -19.18
N GLY A 274 -11.60 18.88 -19.92
CA GLY A 274 -10.47 19.82 -19.95
C GLY A 274 -10.87 21.23 -20.41
N LYS A 275 -11.61 21.33 -21.53
CA LYS A 275 -12.09 22.62 -22.06
C LYS A 275 -13.05 23.34 -21.10
N ASN A 276 -13.96 22.60 -20.46
CA ASN A 276 -14.90 23.17 -19.50
C ASN A 276 -14.18 23.73 -18.26
N VAL A 277 -13.09 23.10 -17.80
CA VAL A 277 -12.28 23.61 -16.68
C VAL A 277 -11.58 24.92 -17.06
N ASP A 278 -11.05 25.00 -18.29
CA ASP A 278 -10.39 26.22 -18.78
C ASP A 278 -11.39 27.39 -18.91
N GLU A 279 -12.58 27.15 -19.47
CA GLU A 279 -13.64 28.17 -19.56
C GLU A 279 -14.12 28.64 -18.18
N ILE A 280 -14.32 27.72 -17.22
CA ILE A 280 -14.73 28.08 -15.85
C ILE A 280 -13.65 28.93 -15.16
N SER A 281 -12.37 28.67 -15.41
CA SER A 281 -11.27 29.45 -14.85
C SER A 281 -11.17 30.87 -15.46
N ALA A 282 -11.43 30.99 -16.76
CA ALA A 282 -11.48 32.27 -17.47
C ALA A 282 -12.66 33.14 -17.00
N ILE A 283 -13.82 32.50 -16.77
CA ILE A 283 -15.01 33.17 -16.24
C ILE A 283 -14.76 33.65 -14.79
N LYS A 284 -14.15 32.82 -13.94
CA LYS A 284 -13.82 33.21 -12.55
C LYS A 284 -12.84 34.38 -12.47
N SER A 285 -11.86 34.45 -13.38
CA SER A 285 -10.90 35.57 -13.42
C SER A 285 -11.56 36.86 -13.92
N ALA A 286 -12.42 36.78 -14.94
CA ALA A 286 -13.20 37.93 -15.42
C ALA A 286 -14.16 38.50 -14.34
N TYR A 287 -14.83 37.63 -13.57
CA TYR A 287 -15.67 38.06 -12.45
C TYR A 287 -14.85 38.66 -11.30
N ALA A 288 -13.64 38.15 -11.03
CA ALA A 288 -12.75 38.71 -10.00
C ALA A 288 -12.22 40.10 -10.36
N GLU A 289 -12.07 40.40 -11.65
CA GLU A 289 -11.73 41.75 -12.14
C GLU A 289 -12.93 42.71 -12.07
N GLN A 290 -14.14 42.26 -12.44
CA GLN A 290 -15.36 43.06 -12.30
C GLN A 290 -15.69 43.36 -10.82
N ALA A 291 -15.49 42.40 -9.91
CA ALA A 291 -15.73 42.59 -8.48
C ALA A 291 -14.76 43.61 -7.83
N ARG A 292 -13.60 43.88 -8.44
CA ARG A 292 -12.66 44.92 -7.99
C ARG A 292 -13.02 46.32 -8.52
N ALA A 293 -13.86 46.40 -9.55
CA ALA A 293 -14.18 47.65 -10.25
C ALA A 293 -15.50 48.31 -9.80
N VAL A 294 -16.27 47.69 -8.91
CA VAL A 294 -17.58 48.21 -8.47
C VAL A 294 -17.48 48.82 -7.06
N THR A 295 -17.52 50.14 -6.98
CA THR A 295 -17.82 50.89 -5.74
C THR A 295 -19.33 50.80 -5.42
N PRO A 296 -19.73 50.76 -4.14
CA PRO A 296 -21.10 50.44 -3.76
C PRO A 296 -21.99 51.68 -3.80
N ASP A 297 -22.77 51.87 -4.85
CA ASP A 297 -23.99 52.67 -4.74
C ASP A 297 -25.04 52.35 -5.81
N SER A 298 -26.17 51.80 -5.36
CA SER A 298 -27.54 52.06 -5.84
C SER A 298 -28.49 51.03 -5.24
N SER A 299 -29.34 51.47 -4.32
CA SER A 299 -30.47 50.72 -3.77
C SER A 299 -31.50 50.41 -4.85
N SER A 300 -31.58 49.16 -5.28
CA SER A 300 -32.80 48.61 -5.87
C SER A 300 -33.50 47.82 -4.76
N ASP A 301 -34.66 48.26 -4.30
CA ASP A 301 -35.45 47.49 -3.35
C ASP A 301 -36.23 46.41 -4.12
N LEU A 302 -36.07 45.14 -3.76
CA LEU A 302 -36.81 44.03 -4.38
C LEU A 302 -38.28 44.05 -3.94
N PRO A 303 -39.23 43.62 -4.80
CA PRO A 303 -40.63 43.45 -4.43
C PRO A 303 -40.81 42.32 -3.39
N ARG A 304 -42.04 42.13 -2.88
CA ARG A 304 -42.31 41.12 -1.85
C ARG A 304 -42.26 39.71 -2.43
N LEU A 305 -41.19 38.98 -2.15
CA LEU A 305 -40.97 37.62 -2.64
C LEU A 305 -41.64 36.56 -1.74
N SER A 306 -41.99 35.42 -2.32
CA SER A 306 -42.34 34.16 -1.66
C SER A 306 -41.47 33.01 -2.19
N ILE A 307 -41.27 31.96 -1.39
CA ILE A 307 -40.53 30.76 -1.82
C ILE A 307 -41.44 29.88 -2.68
N ASN A 308 -41.02 29.60 -3.92
CA ASN A 308 -41.77 28.76 -4.86
C ASN A 308 -41.22 27.32 -4.93
N SER A 309 -39.90 27.15 -4.84
CA SER A 309 -39.29 25.81 -4.77
C SER A 309 -37.97 25.83 -4.02
N PHE A 310 -37.72 24.76 -3.28
CA PHE A 310 -36.48 24.50 -2.54
C PHE A 310 -35.94 23.13 -2.96
N SER A 311 -34.67 23.07 -3.33
CA SER A 311 -33.98 21.81 -3.64
C SER A 311 -32.59 21.82 -3.01
N GLN A 312 -32.23 20.71 -2.36
CA GLN A 312 -30.92 20.51 -1.75
C GLN A 312 -30.31 19.21 -2.28
N LEU A 313 -29.16 19.33 -2.95
CA LEU A 313 -28.38 18.21 -3.45
C LEU A 313 -27.01 18.21 -2.77
N GLY A 314 -26.89 17.49 -1.66
CA GLY A 314 -25.69 17.52 -0.83
C GLY A 314 -25.50 18.86 -0.13
N PHE A 315 -24.42 19.57 -0.46
CA PHE A 315 -24.13 20.92 0.06
C PHE A 315 -24.65 22.05 -0.83
N ASP A 316 -25.09 21.74 -2.06
CA ASP A 316 -25.65 22.74 -2.97
C ASP A 316 -27.15 22.89 -2.69
N VAL A 317 -27.55 24.12 -2.32
CA VAL A 317 -28.95 24.49 -2.08
C VAL A 317 -29.36 25.48 -3.16
N SER A 318 -30.44 25.15 -3.88
CA SER A 318 -31.05 26.04 -4.87
C SER A 318 -32.47 26.39 -4.46
N VAL A 319 -32.77 27.69 -4.44
CA VAL A 319 -34.10 28.22 -4.12
C VAL A 319 -34.59 29.08 -5.28
N THR A 320 -35.86 28.93 -5.65
CA THR A 320 -36.53 29.85 -6.58
C THR A 320 -37.56 30.67 -5.83
N PHE A 321 -37.54 31.98 -6.03
CA PHE A 321 -38.47 32.95 -5.47
C PHE A 321 -39.49 33.39 -6.51
N VAL A 322 -40.68 33.77 -6.07
CA VAL A 322 -41.73 34.33 -6.92
C VAL A 322 -42.25 35.63 -6.32
N ASP A 323 -42.52 36.63 -7.15
CA ASP A 323 -43.19 37.87 -6.75
C ASP A 323 -44.73 37.74 -6.91
N ALA A 324 -45.51 38.63 -6.29
CA ALA A 324 -46.97 38.70 -6.40
C ALA A 324 -47.47 38.80 -7.86
N LYS A 325 -46.63 39.25 -8.80
CA LYS A 325 -46.91 39.31 -10.24
C LYS A 325 -46.58 38.02 -11.00
N GLY A 326 -46.12 36.96 -10.33
CA GLY A 326 -45.77 35.67 -10.93
C GLY A 326 -44.38 35.61 -11.58
N MET A 327 -43.56 36.66 -11.45
CA MET A 327 -42.19 36.70 -11.93
C MET A 327 -41.29 35.82 -11.04
N LYS A 328 -40.49 34.94 -11.66
CA LYS A 328 -39.59 34.00 -10.98
C LYS A 328 -38.18 34.57 -10.90
N TYR A 329 -37.56 34.49 -9.71
CA TYR A 329 -36.19 34.89 -9.45
C TYR A 329 -35.39 33.69 -8.93
N GLN A 330 -34.27 33.36 -9.56
CA GLN A 330 -33.38 32.31 -9.07
C GLN A 330 -32.44 32.86 -8.00
N TYR A 331 -32.10 32.05 -6.99
CA TYR A 331 -31.19 32.50 -5.92
C TYR A 331 -29.82 32.95 -6.46
N PHE A 332 -29.34 32.32 -7.54
CA PHE A 332 -28.05 32.66 -8.16
C PHE A 332 -28.08 34.05 -8.83
N ASP A 333 -29.21 34.43 -9.44
CA ASP A 333 -29.38 35.73 -10.08
C ASP A 333 -29.41 36.86 -9.03
N LEU A 334 -30.03 36.62 -7.87
CA LEU A 334 -30.02 37.57 -6.75
C LEU A 334 -28.61 37.75 -6.17
N ILE A 335 -27.82 36.68 -6.08
CA ILE A 335 -26.40 36.77 -5.67
C ILE A 335 -25.59 37.56 -6.71
N LYS A 336 -25.84 37.32 -8.00
CA LYS A 336 -25.22 38.06 -9.12
C LYS A 336 -25.54 39.55 -9.08
N ASP A 337 -26.75 39.92 -8.67
CA ASP A 337 -27.19 41.31 -8.50
C ASP A 337 -26.71 41.95 -7.17
N GLY A 338 -25.89 41.24 -6.38
CA GLY A 338 -25.24 41.74 -5.18
C GLY A 338 -26.06 41.60 -3.88
N TYR A 339 -27.08 40.74 -3.86
CA TYR A 339 -27.81 40.39 -2.63
C TYR A 339 -27.17 39.19 -1.93
N SER A 340 -26.95 39.28 -0.62
CA SER A 340 -26.60 38.11 0.19
C SER A 340 -27.88 37.37 0.60
N VAL A 341 -27.94 36.08 0.28
CA VAL A 341 -29.08 35.20 0.59
C VAL A 341 -28.66 34.20 1.67
N ASP A 342 -29.20 34.36 2.88
CA ASP A 342 -28.95 33.49 4.04
C ASP A 342 -30.14 32.55 4.22
N ILE A 343 -29.92 31.28 3.88
CA ILE A 343 -30.94 30.23 3.92
C ILE A 343 -30.92 29.63 5.33
N LYS A 344 -31.98 29.86 6.11
CA LYS A 344 -32.12 29.27 7.45
C LYS A 344 -32.74 27.88 7.35
N ASP A 345 -33.89 27.79 6.71
CA ASP A 345 -34.67 26.56 6.55
C ASP A 345 -35.36 26.56 5.18
N ALA A 346 -35.92 25.41 4.79
CA ALA A 346 -36.63 25.25 3.51
C ALA A 346 -37.76 26.27 3.28
N CYS A 347 -38.31 26.83 4.36
CA CYS A 347 -39.38 27.84 4.32
C CYS A 347 -39.00 29.21 4.90
N ARG A 348 -37.71 29.45 5.17
CA ARG A 348 -37.26 30.75 5.71
C ARG A 348 -35.91 31.15 5.13
N VAL A 349 -35.93 32.19 4.32
CA VAL A 349 -34.75 32.74 3.67
C VAL A 349 -34.65 34.24 3.94
N VAL A 350 -33.45 34.72 4.27
CA VAL A 350 -33.20 36.14 4.54
C VAL A 350 -32.35 36.72 3.41
N ILE A 351 -32.88 37.72 2.72
CA ILE A 351 -32.19 38.42 1.62
C ILE A 351 -31.73 39.78 2.15
N ARG A 352 -30.45 40.12 1.93
CA ARG A 352 -29.87 41.41 2.35
C ARG A 352 -29.05 42.07 1.24
N LYS A 353 -29.11 43.39 1.13
CA LYS A 353 -28.23 44.20 0.28
C LYS A 353 -28.09 45.61 0.86
N GLY A 354 -26.92 45.92 1.42
CA GLY A 354 -26.71 47.20 2.12
C GLY A 354 -27.69 47.38 3.29
N ARG A 355 -28.60 48.37 3.20
CA ARG A 355 -29.66 48.62 4.19
C ARG A 355 -30.95 47.83 3.95
N TYR A 356 -31.08 47.16 2.80
CA TYR A 356 -32.24 46.35 2.46
C TYR A 356 -32.19 44.99 3.18
N LEU A 357 -33.26 44.64 3.87
CA LEU A 357 -33.45 43.36 4.56
C LEU A 357 -34.88 42.87 4.31
N GLN A 358 -35.01 41.70 3.69
CA GLN A 358 -36.29 41.04 3.50
C GLN A 358 -36.23 39.61 4.02
N THR A 359 -37.18 39.23 4.88
CA THR A 359 -37.36 37.84 5.29
C THR A 359 -38.46 37.24 4.42
N VAL A 360 -38.08 36.27 3.61
CA VAL A 360 -38.95 35.55 2.68
C VAL A 360 -39.40 34.25 3.34
N THR A 361 -40.70 34.02 3.38
CA THR A 361 -41.31 32.79 3.87
C THR A 361 -41.97 32.01 2.75
N CYS A 362 -42.24 30.72 2.96
CA CYS A 362 -43.15 29.97 2.10
C CYS A 362 -44.51 30.69 2.04
N GLN A 363 -45.16 30.59 0.88
CA GLN A 363 -46.55 31.00 0.72
C GLN A 363 -47.41 30.02 1.56
N GLU A 364 -48.35 30.53 2.35
CA GLU A 364 -49.37 29.68 3.00
C GLU A 364 -50.30 29.05 1.97
#